data_AF-A0A2N9MVR4-F1
#
_entry.id   AF-A0A2N9MVR4-F1
#
_cell.length_a   1.000
_cell.length_b   1.000
_cell.length_c   1.000
_cell.angle_alpha   90.00
_cell.angle_beta   90.00
_cell.angle_gamma   90.00
#
_symmetry.space_group_name_H-M   'P 1'
#
loop_
_entity.id
_entity.type
_entity.pdbx_description
1 polymer ?
#
loop_
_entity_poly.entity_id
_entity_poly.type
_entity_poly.pdbx_seq_one_letter_code
_entity_poly.pdbx_strand_id
1 'polypeptide(L)'
;MGSVIQLGKLLGCAALEEFNDPRSWFTARDRIKEILGAQLTGDTTRHWLSILEPAGYWCSDVLTWPELMRTQSFQALDMVQEVTCRGGSVLRTTRCPIRIDGEVYKSARPAPRVGEHTARILEEYRP
;
A
#
# COMPACT_ATOMS: atom_id res chain seq x y z
N MET A 1 10.89 -9.79 13.75
CA MET A 1 10.53 -10.81 12.75
C MET A 1 9.58 -11.78 13.45
N GLY A 2 8.41 -12.08 12.87
CA GLY A 2 7.44 -12.98 13.51
C GLY A 2 7.99 -14.41 13.66
N SER A 3 7.56 -15.13 14.69
CA SER A 3 8.06 -16.47 15.00
C SER A 3 7.32 -17.54 14.18
N VAL A 4 8.03 -18.35 13.39
CA VAL A 4 7.40 -19.43 12.59
C VAL A 4 6.67 -20.44 13.49
N ILE A 5 7.21 -20.71 14.68
CA ILE A 5 6.62 -21.64 15.65
C ILE A 5 5.30 -21.08 16.21
N GLN A 6 5.29 -19.81 16.62
CA GLN A 6 4.07 -19.18 17.12
C GLN A 6 3.02 -19.05 16.01
N LEU A 7 3.46 -18.74 14.79
CA LEU A 7 2.59 -18.71 13.61
C LEU A 7 1.94 -20.08 13.37
N GLY A 8 2.70 -21.18 13.44
CA GLY A 8 2.16 -22.53 13.35
C GLY A 8 1.07 -22.82 14.38
N LYS A 9 1.28 -22.42 15.65
CA LYS A 9 0.27 -22.56 16.72
C LYS A 9 -1.00 -21.77 16.44
N LEU A 10 -0.86 -20.51 16.02
CA LEU A 10 -2.00 -19.63 15.72
C LEU A 10 -2.82 -20.13 14.53
N LEU A 11 -2.16 -20.68 13.51
CA LEU A 11 -2.80 -21.20 12.30
C LEU A 11 -3.29 -22.65 12.44
N GLY A 12 -3.01 -23.33 13.55
CA GLY A 12 -3.28 -24.76 13.71
C GLY A 12 -2.47 -25.65 12.74
N CYS A 13 -1.28 -25.20 12.35
CA CYS A 13 -0.43 -25.86 11.36
C CYS A 13 0.71 -26.63 12.03
N ALA A 14 0.46 -27.90 12.38
CA ALA A 14 1.44 -28.78 13.03
C ALA A 14 2.71 -28.99 12.19
N ALA A 15 2.60 -28.92 10.85
CA ALA A 15 3.74 -29.05 9.94
C ALA A 15 4.83 -27.98 10.17
N LEU A 16 4.52 -26.84 10.79
CA LEU A 16 5.50 -25.81 11.08
C LEU A 16 6.30 -26.05 12.37
N GLU A 17 5.93 -27.04 13.18
CA GLU A 17 6.66 -27.39 14.40
C GLU A 17 8.06 -27.96 14.13
N GLU A 18 8.31 -28.49 12.92
CA GLU A 18 9.62 -28.99 12.50
C GLU A 18 10.68 -27.88 12.42
N PHE A 19 10.26 -26.62 12.22
CA PHE A 19 11.15 -25.46 12.12
C PHE A 19 11.45 -24.86 13.50
N ASN A 20 11.96 -25.67 14.42
CA ASN A 20 12.23 -25.25 15.81
C ASN A 20 13.53 -24.42 16.00
N ASP A 21 14.43 -24.40 15.01
CA ASP A 21 15.64 -23.56 15.02
C ASP A 21 15.45 -22.30 14.17
N PRO A 22 15.35 -21.09 14.77
CA PRO A 22 15.21 -19.84 14.03
C PRO A 22 16.32 -19.56 13.01
N ARG A 23 17.52 -20.11 13.21
CA ARG A 23 18.65 -19.94 12.28
C ARG A 23 18.41 -20.67 10.96
N SER A 24 17.56 -21.70 10.97
CA SER A 24 17.20 -22.47 9.77
C SER A 24 16.13 -21.79 8.91
N TRP A 25 15.32 -20.88 9.47
CA TRP A 25 14.12 -20.37 8.81
C TRP A 25 14.40 -19.68 7.48
N PHE A 26 15.52 -18.97 7.36
CA PHE A 26 15.87 -18.30 6.11
C PHE A 26 16.25 -19.28 5.00
N THR A 27 16.94 -20.37 5.36
CA THR A 27 17.31 -21.45 4.44
C THR A 27 16.08 -22.27 4.05
N ALA A 28 15.19 -22.55 5.01
CA ALA A 28 13.96 -23.33 4.81
C ALA A 28 12.76 -22.49 4.34
N ARG A 29 12.95 -21.19 4.05
CA ARG A 29 11.86 -20.23 3.82
C ARG A 29 10.87 -20.66 2.73
N ASP A 30 11.36 -21.29 1.67
CA ASP A 30 10.52 -21.68 0.54
C ASP A 30 9.60 -22.83 0.95
N ARG A 31 10.14 -23.80 1.69
CA ARG A 31 9.35 -24.89 2.29
C ARG A 31 8.32 -24.38 3.31
N ILE A 32 8.72 -23.45 4.17
CA ILE A 32 7.83 -22.81 5.14
C ILE A 32 6.67 -22.10 4.41
N LYS A 33 6.97 -21.37 3.33
CA LYS A 33 5.95 -20.67 2.52
C LYS A 33 5.00 -21.63 1.80
N GLU A 34 5.48 -22.76 1.30
CA GLU A 34 4.62 -23.79 0.70
C GLU A 34 3.58 -24.31 1.72
N ILE A 35 4.05 -24.65 2.92
CA ILE A 35 3.20 -25.15 4.02
C ILE A 35 2.18 -24.07 4.42
N LEU A 36 2.64 -22.83 4.64
CA LEU A 36 1.76 -21.71 4.97
C LEU A 36 0.73 -21.44 3.86
N GLY A 37 1.16 -21.45 2.60
CA GLY A 37 0.29 -21.26 1.45
C GLY A 37 -0.82 -22.29 1.41
N ALA A 38 -0.48 -23.57 1.60
CA ALA A 38 -1.48 -24.64 1.67
C ALA A 38 -2.46 -24.40 2.83
N GLN A 39 -1.96 -24.12 4.05
CA GLN A 39 -2.81 -23.89 5.23
C GLN A 39 -3.78 -22.73 5.05
N LEU A 40 -3.30 -21.60 4.53
CA LEU A 40 -4.08 -20.36 4.43
C LEU A 40 -5.22 -20.46 3.42
N THR A 41 -5.20 -21.44 2.49
CA THR A 41 -6.35 -21.68 1.59
C THR A 41 -7.57 -22.30 2.28
N GLY A 42 -7.40 -22.81 3.51
CA GLY A 42 -8.47 -23.48 4.26
C GLY A 42 -9.54 -22.55 4.84
N ASP A 43 -9.28 -21.24 4.91
CA ASP A 43 -10.25 -20.25 5.40
C ASP A 43 -10.06 -18.90 4.68
N THR A 44 -10.98 -17.97 4.93
CA THR A 44 -10.99 -16.62 4.38
C THR A 44 -9.88 -15.75 4.95
N THR A 45 -9.44 -14.75 4.18
CA THR A 45 -8.49 -13.72 4.65
C THR A 45 -8.96 -13.06 5.94
N ARG A 46 -10.26 -12.78 6.07
CA ARG A 46 -10.84 -12.16 7.27
C ARG A 46 -10.67 -13.02 8.52
N HIS A 47 -10.87 -14.34 8.40
CA HIS A 47 -10.63 -15.27 9.49
C HIS A 47 -9.19 -15.20 9.96
N TRP A 48 -8.22 -15.31 9.05
CA TRP A 48 -6.81 -15.27 9.40
C TRP A 48 -6.37 -13.94 9.99
N LEU A 49 -6.83 -12.80 9.45
CA LEU A 49 -6.53 -11.49 10.01
C LEU A 49 -7.04 -11.35 11.46
N SER A 50 -8.24 -11.84 11.76
CA SER A 50 -8.80 -11.79 13.12
C SER A 50 -7.98 -12.54 14.18
N ILE A 51 -7.14 -13.50 13.75
CA ILE A 51 -6.25 -14.27 14.61
C ILE A 51 -4.86 -13.63 14.67
N LEU A 52 -4.33 -13.22 13.52
CA LEU A 52 -2.93 -12.79 13.37
C LEU A 52 -2.70 -11.35 13.84
N GLU A 53 -3.65 -10.43 13.59
CA GLU A 53 -3.51 -9.03 13.98
C GLU A 53 -3.42 -8.85 15.51
N PRO A 54 -4.30 -9.44 16.34
CA PRO A 54 -4.18 -9.33 17.79
C PRO A 54 -2.93 -10.01 18.35
N ALA A 55 -2.38 -10.99 17.63
CA ALA A 55 -1.14 -11.67 17.97
C ALA A 55 0.12 -10.88 17.59
N GLY A 56 -0.02 -9.68 17.02
CA GLY A 56 1.08 -8.78 16.67
C GLY A 56 1.83 -9.15 15.39
N TYR A 57 1.24 -10.01 14.54
CA TYR A 57 1.80 -10.28 13.21
C TYR A 57 1.47 -9.14 12.26
N TRP A 58 2.46 -8.76 11.45
CA TRP A 58 2.28 -7.75 10.41
C TRP A 58 1.68 -8.43 9.18
N CYS A 59 0.35 -8.40 9.12
CA CYS A 59 -0.44 -8.92 8.02
C CYS A 59 -1.49 -7.90 7.59
N SER A 60 -1.93 -8.02 6.34
CA SER A 60 -3.04 -7.26 5.77
C SER A 60 -3.66 -8.11 4.67
N ASP A 61 -4.90 -7.81 4.34
CA ASP A 61 -5.51 -8.26 3.10
C ASP A 61 -4.81 -7.65 1.86
N VAL A 62 -5.02 -8.30 0.72
CA VAL A 62 -4.59 -7.81 -0.59
C VAL A 62 -5.82 -7.23 -1.29
N LEU A 63 -5.87 -5.90 -1.37
CA LEU A 63 -7.01 -5.18 -1.94
C LEU A 63 -6.84 -4.92 -3.44
N THR A 64 -7.94 -5.05 -4.17
CA THR A 64 -8.08 -4.46 -5.50
C THR A 64 -8.21 -2.94 -5.42
N TRP A 65 -8.00 -2.23 -6.54
CA TRP A 65 -8.17 -0.78 -6.57
C TRP A 65 -9.54 -0.30 -6.09
N PRO A 66 -10.69 -0.87 -6.55
CA PRO A 66 -11.99 -0.46 -6.04
C PRO A 66 -12.17 -0.68 -4.54
N GLU A 67 -11.63 -1.77 -4.00
CA GLU A 67 -11.69 -2.05 -2.56
C GLU A 67 -10.85 -1.04 -1.77
N LEU A 68 -9.60 -0.82 -2.18
CA LEU A 68 -8.69 0.15 -1.57
C LEU A 68 -9.32 1.54 -1.52
N MET A 69 -9.86 2.03 -2.63
CA MET A 69 -10.46 3.37 -2.75
C MET A 69 -11.71 3.54 -1.86
N ARG A 70 -12.38 2.44 -1.49
CA ARG A 70 -13.53 2.44 -0.58
C ARG A 70 -13.14 2.38 0.89
N THR A 71 -11.90 2.06 1.23
CA THR A 71 -11.46 1.97 2.62
C THR A 71 -11.48 3.35 3.28
N GLN A 72 -11.89 3.38 4.55
CA GLN A 72 -11.84 4.61 5.36
C GLN A 72 -10.39 5.12 5.48
N SER A 73 -9.42 4.20 5.61
CA SER A 73 -8.00 4.53 5.68
C SER A 73 -7.52 5.29 4.44
N PHE A 74 -7.88 4.84 3.23
CA PHE A 74 -7.51 5.55 2.01
C PHE A 74 -8.20 6.92 1.89
N GLN A 75 -9.49 7.01 2.25
CA GLN A 75 -10.24 8.26 2.23
C GLN A 75 -9.66 9.30 3.21
N ALA A 76 -9.26 8.87 4.40
CA ALA A 76 -8.63 9.73 5.41
C ALA A 76 -7.29 10.32 4.96
N LEU A 77 -6.59 9.64 4.03
CA LEU A 77 -5.35 10.17 3.47
C LEU A 77 -5.59 11.35 2.52
N ASP A 78 -6.79 11.52 1.96
CA ASP A 78 -7.12 12.57 1.00
C ASP A 78 -6.10 12.67 -0.17
N MET A 79 -5.82 11.51 -0.79
CA MET A 79 -4.77 11.39 -1.82
C MET A 79 -5.19 11.82 -3.22
N VAL A 80 -6.50 11.90 -3.49
CA VAL A 80 -7.03 12.20 -4.82
C VAL A 80 -7.37 13.67 -4.91
N GLN A 81 -6.98 14.29 -6.03
CA GLN A 81 -7.33 15.65 -6.38
C GLN A 81 -7.93 15.72 -7.78
N GLU A 82 -8.65 16.79 -8.02
CA GLU A 82 -9.20 17.13 -9.33
C GLU A 82 -8.47 18.35 -9.88
N VAL A 83 -8.12 18.28 -11.15
CA VAL A 83 -7.42 19.32 -11.87
C VAL A 83 -8.23 19.67 -13.12
N THR A 84 -8.64 20.94 -13.22
CA THR A 84 -9.36 21.42 -14.40
C THR A 84 -8.37 21.73 -15.51
N CYS A 85 -8.40 20.90 -16.55
CA CYS A 85 -7.60 21.08 -17.74
C CYS A 85 -8.10 22.26 -18.58
N ARG A 86 -7.19 22.79 -19.41
CA ARG A 86 -7.51 23.85 -20.37
C ARG A 86 -8.47 23.29 -21.42
N GLY A 87 -9.72 23.75 -21.40
CA GLY A 87 -10.83 23.17 -22.18
C GLY A 87 -11.99 22.68 -21.31
N GLY A 88 -11.87 22.77 -19.97
CA GLY A 88 -12.97 22.48 -19.04
C GLY A 88 -13.08 21.01 -18.64
N SER A 89 -12.25 20.12 -19.20
CA SER A 89 -12.20 18.72 -18.76
C SER A 89 -11.58 18.61 -17.36
N VAL A 90 -12.11 17.70 -16.56
CA VAL A 90 -11.61 17.42 -15.20
C VAL A 90 -10.75 16.16 -15.23
N LEU A 91 -9.50 16.28 -14.80
CA LEU A 91 -8.59 15.16 -14.58
C LEU A 91 -8.59 14.79 -13.10
N ARG A 92 -8.90 13.53 -12.79
CA ARG A 92 -8.69 12.96 -11.46
C ARG A 92 -7.28 12.37 -11.39
N THR A 93 -6.49 12.85 -10.44
CA THR A 93 -5.09 12.43 -10.26
C THR A 93 -4.72 12.41 -8.77
N THR A 94 -3.52 11.97 -8.44
CA THR A 94 -2.99 12.01 -7.08
C THR A 94 -2.37 13.36 -6.76
N ARG A 95 -2.39 13.73 -5.47
CA ARG A 95 -1.61 14.85 -4.92
C ARG A 95 -0.22 14.39 -4.46
N CYS A 96 0.62 15.35 -4.05
CA CYS A 96 1.84 15.05 -3.29
C CYS A 96 1.46 14.22 -2.06
N PRO A 97 2.09 13.09 -1.73
CA PRO A 97 1.68 12.24 -0.61
C PRO A 97 2.06 12.82 0.76
N ILE A 98 3.06 13.70 0.80
CA ILE A 98 3.61 14.27 2.03
C ILE A 98 2.66 15.29 2.63
N ARG A 99 2.58 15.32 3.97
CA ARG A 99 1.98 16.42 4.75
C ARG A 99 3.09 17.23 5.38
N ILE A 100 2.95 18.55 5.39
CA ILE A 100 3.88 19.48 6.04
C ILE A 100 3.05 20.23 7.07
N ASP A 101 3.48 20.22 8.33
CA ASP A 101 2.77 20.83 9.46
C ASP A 101 1.31 20.34 9.61
N GLY A 102 1.05 19.08 9.26
CA GLY A 102 -0.29 18.48 9.29
C GLY A 102 -1.16 18.77 8.06
N GLU A 103 -0.74 19.71 7.22
CA GLU A 103 -1.50 20.20 6.07
C GLU A 103 -1.33 19.33 4.81
N VAL A 104 -2.38 19.32 4.01
CA VAL A 104 -2.45 18.61 2.73
C VAL A 104 -2.33 19.61 1.59
N TYR A 105 -1.38 19.37 0.68
CA TYR A 105 -1.13 20.23 -0.48
C TYR A 105 -1.78 19.68 -1.74
N LYS A 106 -2.68 20.46 -2.34
CA LYS A 106 -3.30 20.21 -3.65
C LYS A 106 -2.96 21.36 -4.61
N SER A 107 -2.99 21.08 -5.90
CA SER A 107 -2.80 22.10 -6.95
C SER A 107 -3.86 21.92 -8.02
N ALA A 108 -4.75 22.90 -8.16
CA ALA A 108 -5.74 22.92 -9.23
C ALA A 108 -5.15 23.28 -10.60
N ARG A 109 -3.85 23.60 -10.67
CA ARG A 109 -3.19 24.02 -11.90
C ARG A 109 -2.90 22.80 -12.80
N PRO A 110 -3.39 22.78 -14.05
CA PRO A 110 -3.08 21.71 -14.99
C PRO A 110 -1.63 21.78 -15.48
N ALA A 111 -1.17 20.68 -16.07
CA ALA A 111 0.09 20.65 -16.79
C ALA A 111 0.10 21.74 -17.90
N PRO A 112 1.23 22.43 -18.10
CA PRO A 112 1.35 23.43 -19.14
C PRO A 112 1.29 22.78 -20.53
N ARG A 113 0.79 23.52 -21.52
CA ARG A 113 0.98 23.14 -22.93
C ARG A 113 2.46 23.27 -23.31
N VAL A 114 2.85 22.52 -24.33
CA VAL A 114 4.14 22.70 -25.00
C VAL A 114 4.25 24.17 -25.43
N GLY A 115 5.31 24.84 -24.97
CA GLY A 115 5.59 26.25 -25.29
C GLY A 115 4.76 27.31 -24.55
N GLU A 116 3.90 26.93 -23.60
CA GLU A 116 2.96 27.85 -22.94
C GLU A 116 3.62 29.07 -22.28
N HIS A 117 4.78 28.88 -21.67
CA HIS A 117 5.47 29.93 -20.92
C HIS A 117 6.67 30.50 -21.68
N THR A 118 6.92 30.09 -22.93
CA THR A 118 8.14 30.43 -23.68
C THR A 118 8.30 31.95 -23.81
N ALA A 119 7.29 32.66 -24.30
CA ALA A 119 7.36 34.11 -24.50
C ALA A 119 7.63 34.88 -23.19
N ARG A 120 6.98 34.47 -22.09
CA ARG A 120 7.18 35.09 -20.77
C ARG A 120 8.60 34.90 -20.26
N ILE A 121 9.15 33.68 -20.38
CA ILE A 121 10.51 33.38 -19.95
C ILE A 121 11.53 34.15 -20.80
N LEU A 122 11.33 34.24 -22.12
CA LEU A 122 12.23 35.00 -23.00
C LEU A 122 12.28 36.50 -22.65
N GLU A 123 11.16 37.09 -22.21
CA GLU A 123 11.12 38.48 -21.76
C GLU A 123 11.82 38.68 -20.39
N GLU A 124 11.65 37.74 -19.46
CA GLU A 124 12.26 37.79 -18.12
C GLU A 124 13.80 37.78 -18.16
N TYR A 125 14.38 37.07 -19.13
CA TYR A 125 15.83 36.93 -19.31
C TYR A 125 16.37 37.75 -20.49
N ARG A 126 15.65 38.80 -20.90
CA ARG A 126 16.15 39.74 -21.91
C ARG A 126 17.33 40.55 -21.33
N PRO A 127 18.46 40.66 -22.05
CA PRO A 127 19.63 41.41 -21.58
C PRO A 127 19.39 42.91 -21.45
#